data_AF-A0A7S4AX07-F1
#
_entry.id   AF-A0A7S4AX07-F1
#
_cell.length_a   1.000
_cell.length_b   1.000
_cell.length_c   1.000
_cell.angle_alpha   90.00
_cell.angle_beta   90.00
_cell.angle_gamma   90.00
#
_symmetry.space_group_name_H-M   'P 1'
#
loop_
_entity.id
_entity.type
_entity.pdbx_description
1 polymer ?
#
loop_
_entity_poly.entity_id
_entity_poly.type
_entity_poly.pdbx_seq_one_letter_code
_entity_poly.pdbx_strand_id
1 'polypeptide(L)'
;MGIWGSVKNAAEKTKMRGDIALAQRGITARKKKFGVEFYNILTNDKQRLLGGSVAAGSLSVFKKNGKEDPLKDAFDAAHEDIRGMEARKEMFQQKLDVMEVKGSHSMPDNTIGQKVSKTGKKFSDAGNGTKHRAQMALVDREMKIRKERFGCQVFDMASTTDDKGKKGLIKGTISKALTSLSDHEKEIQKVVDTAKKDVAEIEGKVQSLQRQIALLDPNSEPSETEPLATNNN
;
A
#
# COMPACT_ATOMS: atom_id res chain seq x y z
N MET A 1 -6.45 -20.66 43.33
CA MET A 1 -7.30 -19.67 42.62
C MET A 1 -8.60 -20.36 42.23
N GLY A 2 -9.76 -19.84 42.65
CA GLY A 2 -11.05 -20.48 42.36
C GLY A 2 -11.45 -20.41 40.89
N ILE A 3 -12.40 -21.26 40.47
CA ILE A 3 -12.96 -21.36 39.12
C ILE A 3 -13.35 -19.97 38.56
N TRP A 4 -13.88 -19.09 39.41
CA TRP A 4 -14.23 -17.70 39.07
C TRP A 4 -13.04 -16.82 38.67
N GLY A 5 -11.85 -17.03 39.24
CA GLY A 5 -10.62 -16.31 38.85
C GLY A 5 -10.13 -16.77 37.48
N SER A 6 -10.22 -18.07 37.18
CA SER A 6 -9.85 -18.62 35.88
C SER A 6 -10.76 -18.10 34.75
N VAL A 7 -12.07 -18.00 35.00
CA VAL A 7 -13.04 -17.49 34.01
C VAL A 7 -12.80 -16.01 33.71
N LYS A 8 -12.51 -15.19 34.74
CA LYS A 8 -12.18 -13.77 34.54
C LYS A 8 -10.89 -13.59 33.73
N ASN A 9 -9.83 -14.34 34.06
CA ASN A 9 -8.57 -14.28 33.31
C ASN A 9 -8.73 -14.76 31.86
N ALA A 10 -9.58 -15.76 31.61
CA ALA A 10 -9.86 -16.24 30.24
C ALA A 10 -10.63 -15.21 29.41
N ALA A 11 -11.62 -14.52 30.00
CA ALA A 11 -12.34 -13.45 29.35
C ALA A 11 -11.41 -12.27 28.98
N GLU A 12 -10.54 -11.89 29.92
CA GLU A 12 -9.58 -10.80 29.72
C GLU A 12 -8.54 -11.13 28.63
N LYS A 13 -8.02 -12.36 28.60
CA LYS A 13 -7.16 -12.86 27.51
C LYS A 13 -7.86 -12.80 26.15
N THR A 14 -9.12 -13.20 26.09
CA THR A 14 -9.90 -13.18 24.84
C THR A 14 -10.07 -11.75 24.33
N LYS A 15 -10.37 -10.81 25.24
CA LYS A 15 -10.42 -9.38 24.91
C LYS A 15 -9.08 -8.88 24.35
N MET A 16 -7.98 -9.14 25.05
CA MET A 16 -6.64 -8.71 24.58
C MET A 16 -6.24 -9.35 23.25
N ARG A 17 -6.62 -10.62 22.99
CA ARG A 17 -6.42 -11.26 21.67
C ARG A 17 -7.22 -10.55 20.57
N GLY A 18 -8.44 -10.10 20.87
CA GLY A 18 -9.23 -9.26 19.97
C GLY A 18 -8.53 -7.94 19.66
N ASP A 19 -8.01 -7.26 20.68
CA ASP A 19 -7.27 -6.01 20.54
C ASP A 19 -5.97 -6.18 19.73
N ILE A 20 -5.24 -7.29 19.94
CA ILE A 20 -4.06 -7.64 19.13
C ILE A 20 -4.45 -7.83 17.66
N ALA A 21 -5.54 -8.54 17.37
CA ALA A 21 -6.00 -8.75 16.00
C ALA A 21 -6.38 -7.42 15.31
N LEU A 22 -7.00 -6.49 16.04
CA LEU A 22 -7.29 -5.14 15.55
C LEU A 22 -6.01 -4.35 15.29
N ALA A 23 -5.01 -4.42 16.19
CA ALA A 23 -3.73 -3.76 16.01
C ALA A 23 -2.95 -4.32 14.80
N GLN A 24 -2.95 -5.64 14.58
CA GLN A 24 -2.34 -6.27 13.40
C GLN A 24 -3.00 -5.82 12.08
N ARG A 25 -4.33 -5.65 12.09
CA ARG A 25 -5.04 -5.02 10.97
C ARG A 25 -4.59 -3.57 10.75
N GLY A 26 -4.34 -2.83 11.84
CA GLY A 26 -3.77 -1.49 11.82
C GLY A 26 -2.39 -1.43 11.16
N ILE A 27 -1.48 -2.34 11.52
CA ILE A 27 -0.15 -2.46 10.87
C ILE A 27 -0.30 -2.67 9.37
N THR A 28 -1.15 -3.62 8.97
CA THR A 28 -1.40 -3.92 7.56
C THR A 28 -1.98 -2.71 6.83
N ALA A 29 -2.96 -2.04 7.42
CA ALA A 29 -3.55 -0.83 6.85
C ALA A 29 -2.51 0.30 6.69
N ARG A 30 -1.56 0.43 7.63
CA ARG A 30 -0.50 1.43 7.52
C ARG A 30 0.50 1.11 6.42
N LYS A 31 0.92 -0.15 6.28
CA LYS A 31 1.79 -0.61 5.18
C LYS A 31 1.13 -0.38 3.81
N LYS A 32 -0.17 -0.65 3.70
CA LYS A 32 -0.97 -0.37 2.50
C LYS A 32 -1.00 1.12 2.17
N LYS A 33 -1.27 1.98 3.16
CA LYS A 33 -1.26 3.44 2.99
C LYS A 33 0.12 3.95 2.56
N PHE A 34 1.17 3.44 3.19
CA PHE A 34 2.55 3.72 2.80
C PHE A 34 2.80 3.39 1.31
N GLY A 35 2.32 2.25 0.82
CA GLY A 35 2.44 1.89 -0.60
C GLY A 35 1.85 2.89 -1.57
N VAL A 36 0.66 3.39 -1.24
CA VAL A 36 -0.01 4.39 -2.06
C VAL A 36 0.78 5.71 -2.06
N GLU A 37 1.22 6.17 -0.89
CA GLU A 37 2.01 7.40 -0.73
C GLU A 37 3.36 7.28 -1.47
N PHE A 38 4.08 6.20 -1.22
CA PHE A 38 5.39 5.92 -1.80
C PHE A 38 5.32 5.77 -3.32
N TYR A 39 4.37 4.97 -3.84
CA TYR A 39 4.17 4.84 -5.28
C TYR A 39 3.86 6.17 -5.95
N ASN A 40 2.94 6.96 -5.37
CA ASN A 40 2.56 8.25 -5.94
C ASN A 40 3.77 9.21 -5.99
N ILE A 41 4.60 9.23 -4.96
CA ILE A 41 5.84 10.01 -4.95
C ILE A 41 6.75 9.57 -6.11
N LEU A 42 7.04 8.27 -6.22
CA LEU A 42 7.88 7.73 -7.30
C LEU A 42 7.35 8.05 -8.71
N THR A 43 6.03 8.07 -8.89
CA THR A 43 5.43 8.39 -10.20
C THR A 43 5.28 9.88 -10.48
N ASN A 44 5.06 10.71 -9.45
CA ASN A 44 4.93 12.17 -9.60
C ASN A 44 6.26 12.82 -10.04
N ASP A 45 7.39 12.17 -9.77
CA ASP A 45 8.70 12.62 -10.22
C ASP A 45 8.80 12.67 -11.77
N LYS A 46 8.09 11.78 -12.47
CA LYS A 46 8.02 11.80 -13.94
C LYS A 46 7.35 13.05 -14.50
N GLN A 47 6.53 13.76 -13.72
CA GLN A 47 5.92 15.03 -14.15
C GLN A 47 6.75 16.25 -13.76
N ARG A 48 7.48 16.20 -12.63
CA ARG A 48 8.34 17.30 -12.18
C ARG A 48 9.67 17.38 -12.94
N LEU A 49 10.18 16.25 -13.41
CA LEU A 49 11.38 16.18 -14.26
C LEU A 49 11.10 16.40 -15.75
N LEU A 50 9.90 16.85 -16.16
CA LEU A 50 9.57 17.19 -17.57
C LEU A 50 10.23 18.48 -18.07
N GLY A 51 11.55 18.59 -17.87
CA GLY A 51 12.49 19.10 -18.85
C GLY A 51 13.41 18.01 -19.43
N GLY A 52 13.29 16.75 -18.99
CA GLY A 52 14.13 15.64 -19.45
C GLY A 52 13.48 14.28 -19.19
N SER A 53 13.46 13.42 -20.21
CA SER A 53 12.98 12.04 -20.11
C SER A 53 13.89 11.23 -19.18
N VAL A 54 13.62 11.30 -17.87
CA VAL A 54 14.32 10.45 -16.92
C VAL A 54 13.55 9.14 -16.83
N ALA A 55 14.13 8.10 -17.44
CA ALA A 55 13.60 6.75 -17.38
C ALA A 55 13.36 6.32 -15.92
N ALA A 56 12.28 5.55 -15.71
CA ALA A 56 11.80 5.10 -14.40
C ALA A 56 12.85 4.39 -13.50
N GLY A 57 14.03 4.07 -14.03
CA GLY A 57 15.16 3.48 -13.32
C GLY A 57 16.30 4.43 -12.92
N SER A 58 16.13 5.75 -12.98
CA SER A 58 17.17 6.72 -12.57
C SER A 58 16.94 7.36 -11.19
N LEU A 59 15.88 6.99 -10.48
CA LEU A 59 15.72 7.39 -9.10
C LEU A 59 16.92 6.85 -8.31
N SER A 60 17.66 7.73 -7.65
CA SER A 60 18.81 7.42 -6.78
C SER A 60 18.47 6.42 -5.67
N VAL A 61 17.18 6.19 -5.43
CA VAL A 61 16.61 5.15 -4.57
C VAL A 61 16.92 3.74 -5.08
N PHE A 62 16.94 3.54 -6.40
CA PHE A 62 17.30 2.26 -7.02
C PHE A 62 18.81 2.22 -7.24
N LYS A 63 19.49 1.24 -6.67
CA LYS A 63 20.95 1.19 -6.76
C LYS A 63 21.40 0.94 -8.21
N LYS A 64 22.30 1.79 -8.72
CA LYS A 64 23.06 1.58 -9.97
C LYS A 64 24.16 0.51 -9.86
N ASN A 65 24.13 -0.38 -8.87
CA ASN A 65 25.27 -1.26 -8.58
C ASN A 65 25.30 -2.56 -9.43
N GLY A 66 24.76 -2.54 -10.65
CA GLY A 66 24.86 -3.64 -11.61
C GLY A 66 24.25 -4.98 -11.18
N LYS A 67 23.59 -5.04 -10.02
CA LYS A 67 22.79 -6.17 -9.54
C LYS A 67 21.33 -5.74 -9.48
N GLU A 68 20.44 -6.62 -9.91
CA GLU A 68 18.99 -6.45 -9.86
C GLU A 68 18.58 -5.97 -8.47
N ASP A 69 17.90 -4.81 -8.43
CA ASP A 69 17.39 -4.22 -7.20
C ASP A 69 15.96 -4.73 -7.03
N PRO A 70 15.67 -5.60 -6.03
CA PRO A 70 14.35 -6.18 -5.88
C PRO A 70 13.26 -5.11 -5.66
N LEU A 71 13.64 -3.92 -5.18
CA LEU A 71 12.73 -2.78 -5.06
C LEU A 71 12.34 -2.23 -6.43
N LYS A 72 13.31 -2.18 -7.35
CA LYS A 72 13.09 -1.73 -8.72
C LYS A 72 12.22 -2.73 -9.48
N ASP A 73 12.48 -4.02 -9.35
CA ASP A 73 11.67 -5.05 -10.02
C ASP A 73 10.22 -5.03 -9.53
N ALA A 74 10.02 -4.89 -8.21
CA ALA A 74 8.69 -4.74 -7.62
C ALA A 74 7.98 -3.46 -8.10
N PHE A 75 8.73 -2.36 -8.27
CA PHE A 75 8.19 -1.11 -8.78
C PHE A 75 7.82 -1.22 -10.26
N ASP A 76 8.72 -1.75 -11.09
CA ASP A 76 8.50 -1.88 -12.53
C ASP A 76 7.29 -2.79 -12.82
N ALA A 77 7.17 -3.91 -12.11
CA ALA A 77 5.99 -4.79 -12.20
C ALA A 77 4.69 -4.08 -11.79
N ALA A 78 4.70 -3.37 -10.66
CA ALA A 78 3.54 -2.62 -10.20
C ALA A 78 3.19 -1.47 -11.16
N HIS A 79 4.20 -0.83 -11.75
CA HIS A 79 4.05 0.29 -12.65
C HIS A 79 3.49 -0.15 -14.01
N GLU A 80 3.96 -1.26 -14.56
CA GLU A 80 3.43 -1.85 -15.79
C GLU A 80 1.97 -2.29 -15.62
N ASP A 81 1.65 -2.96 -14.51
CA ASP A 81 0.28 -3.33 -14.14
C ASP A 81 -0.65 -2.11 -14.09
N ILE A 82 -0.21 -1.04 -13.42
CA ILE A 82 -0.99 0.19 -13.27
C ILE A 82 -1.15 0.90 -14.61
N ARG A 83 -0.10 0.97 -15.43
CA ARG A 83 -0.18 1.52 -16.78
C ARG A 83 -1.18 0.78 -17.65
N GLY A 84 -1.22 -0.55 -17.57
CA GLY A 84 -2.23 -1.36 -18.27
C GLY A 84 -3.65 -1.06 -17.81
N MET A 85 -3.86 -0.81 -16.51
CA MET A 85 -5.16 -0.42 -15.95
C MET A 85 -5.56 1.01 -16.33
N GLU A 86 -4.61 1.95 -16.38
CA GLU A 86 -4.84 3.32 -16.85
C GLU A 86 -5.30 3.34 -18.30
N ALA A 87 -4.68 2.55 -19.18
CA ALA A 87 -5.12 2.39 -20.57
C ALA A 87 -6.55 1.82 -20.66
N ARG A 88 -6.92 0.88 -19.80
CA ARG A 88 -8.31 0.37 -19.73
C ARG A 88 -9.28 1.44 -19.26
N LYS A 89 -8.89 2.27 -18.29
CA LYS A 89 -9.70 3.40 -17.82
C LYS A 89 -9.91 4.42 -18.94
N GLU A 90 -8.86 4.73 -19.71
CA GLU A 90 -8.95 5.63 -20.87
C GLU A 90 -9.91 5.08 -21.94
N MET A 91 -9.87 3.77 -22.22
CA MET A 91 -10.85 3.16 -23.14
C MET A 91 -12.31 3.31 -22.67
N PHE A 92 -12.57 3.25 -21.36
CA PHE A 92 -13.92 3.49 -20.84
C PHE A 92 -14.31 4.97 -20.91
N GLN A 93 -13.36 5.88 -20.68
CA GLN A 93 -13.58 7.31 -20.84
C GLN A 93 -13.90 7.65 -22.29
N GLN A 94 -13.11 7.17 -23.26
CA GLN A 94 -13.37 7.38 -24.68
C GLN A 94 -14.75 6.84 -25.10
N LYS A 95 -15.20 5.71 -24.53
CA LYS A 95 -16.56 5.19 -24.77
C LYS A 95 -17.65 6.13 -24.25
N LEU A 96 -17.45 6.75 -23.09
CA LEU A 96 -18.37 7.76 -22.56
C LEU A 96 -18.41 8.99 -23.48
N ASP A 97 -17.24 9.49 -23.90
CA ASP A 97 -17.13 10.66 -24.76
C ASP A 97 -17.82 10.42 -26.13
N VAL A 98 -17.63 9.23 -26.72
CA VAL A 98 -18.31 8.85 -27.97
C VAL A 98 -19.84 8.77 -27.79
N MET A 99 -20.34 8.30 -26.65
CA MET A 99 -21.77 8.27 -26.37
C MET A 99 -22.34 9.69 -26.18
N GLU A 100 -21.59 10.59 -25.54
CA GLU A 100 -21.99 11.99 -25.37
C GLU A 100 -22.08 12.73 -26.71
N VAL A 101 -21.08 12.56 -27.58
CA VAL A 101 -21.08 13.16 -28.94
C VAL A 101 -22.21 12.59 -29.81
N LYS A 102 -22.49 11.28 -29.72
CA LYS A 102 -23.62 10.67 -30.44
C LYS A 102 -24.98 11.17 -29.94
N GLY A 103 -25.09 11.48 -28.64
CA GLY A 103 -26.30 12.04 -28.04
C GLY A 103 -26.61 13.47 -28.50
N SER A 104 -25.59 14.27 -28.81
CA SER A 104 -25.73 15.68 -29.19
C SER A 104 -26.05 15.92 -30.68
N HIS A 105 -25.81 14.94 -31.56
CA HIS A 105 -25.99 15.07 -33.02
C HIS A 105 -27.32 14.49 -33.55
N SER A 106 -28.38 14.46 -32.75
CA SER A 106 -29.68 13.95 -33.21
C SER A 106 -30.46 15.05 -33.96
N MET A 107 -30.70 14.86 -35.26
CA MET A 107 -31.62 15.68 -36.09
C MET A 107 -33.01 15.79 -35.45
N PRO A 108 -33.78 16.88 -35.63
CA PRO A 108 -35.11 17.03 -35.04
C PRO A 108 -36.08 15.89 -35.43
N ASP A 109 -36.96 15.51 -34.50
CA ASP A 109 -37.93 14.42 -34.70
C ASP A 109 -39.14 14.87 -35.52
N ASN A 110 -39.40 14.21 -36.65
CA ASN A 110 -40.53 14.52 -37.54
C ASN A 110 -41.75 13.62 -37.29
N THR A 111 -41.62 12.53 -36.51
CA THR A 111 -42.70 11.56 -36.26
C THR A 111 -42.73 11.05 -34.81
N ILE A 112 -43.91 10.61 -34.33
CA ILE A 112 -44.09 10.05 -32.98
C ILE A 112 -43.24 8.78 -32.76
N GLY A 113 -43.13 7.92 -33.79
CA GLY A 113 -42.27 6.73 -33.74
C GLY A 113 -40.78 7.06 -33.55
N GLN A 114 -40.29 8.14 -34.15
CA GLN A 114 -38.92 8.63 -33.94
C GLN A 114 -38.70 9.12 -32.50
N LYS A 115 -39.68 9.81 -31.90
CA LYS A 115 -39.62 10.23 -30.49
C LYS A 115 -39.50 9.04 -29.54
N VAL A 116 -40.30 7.99 -29.72
CA VAL A 116 -40.23 6.76 -28.89
C VAL A 116 -38.89 6.05 -29.08
N SER A 117 -38.44 5.89 -30.33
CA SER A 117 -37.14 5.28 -30.63
C SER A 117 -35.96 6.05 -30.02
N LYS A 118 -35.98 7.39 -30.07
CA LYS A 118 -34.95 8.22 -29.44
C LYS A 118 -34.99 8.17 -27.93
N THR A 119 -36.17 8.17 -27.31
CA THR A 119 -36.29 8.01 -25.86
C THR A 119 -35.75 6.65 -25.42
N GLY A 120 -36.05 5.58 -26.15
CA GLY A 120 -35.49 4.25 -25.91
C GLY A 120 -33.96 4.21 -26.04
N LYS A 121 -33.40 4.85 -27.08
CA LYS A 121 -31.94 4.99 -27.25
C LYS A 121 -31.30 5.78 -26.11
N LYS A 122 -31.87 6.92 -25.73
CA LYS A 122 -31.38 7.73 -24.59
C LYS A 122 -31.37 6.93 -23.28
N PHE A 123 -32.40 6.12 -23.02
CA PHE A 123 -32.46 5.27 -21.84
C PHE A 123 -31.39 4.16 -21.88
N SER A 124 -31.22 3.50 -23.03
CA SER A 124 -30.17 2.51 -23.25
C SER A 124 -28.76 3.11 -23.08
N ASP A 125 -28.51 4.29 -23.63
CA ASP A 125 -27.23 5.01 -23.55
C ASP A 125 -26.95 5.46 -22.10
N ALA A 126 -27.96 5.89 -21.35
CA ALA A 126 -27.83 6.19 -19.93
C ALA A 126 -27.47 4.95 -19.09
N GLY A 127 -28.05 3.79 -19.41
CA GLY A 127 -27.70 2.50 -18.80
C GLY A 127 -26.25 2.10 -19.07
N ASN A 128 -25.83 2.19 -20.34
CA ASN A 128 -24.45 1.92 -20.75
C ASN A 128 -23.46 2.91 -20.14
N GLY A 129 -23.82 4.20 -20.05
CA GLY A 129 -23.03 5.24 -19.38
C GLY A 129 -22.80 4.91 -17.90
N THR A 130 -23.85 4.51 -17.18
CA THR A 130 -23.73 4.08 -15.78
C THR A 130 -22.82 2.86 -15.64
N LYS A 131 -22.97 1.87 -16.54
CA LYS A 131 -22.12 0.67 -16.55
C LYS A 131 -20.64 1.03 -16.74
N HIS A 132 -20.31 1.91 -17.68
CA HIS A 132 -18.92 2.32 -17.92
C HIS A 132 -18.34 3.14 -16.76
N ARG A 133 -19.12 4.03 -16.13
CA ARG A 133 -18.69 4.74 -14.91
C ARG A 133 -18.44 3.77 -13.75
N ALA A 134 -19.29 2.76 -13.57
CA ALA A 134 -19.08 1.73 -12.56
C ALA A 134 -17.81 0.91 -12.84
N GLN A 135 -17.56 0.56 -14.11
CA GLN A 135 -16.32 -0.12 -14.51
C GLN A 135 -15.08 0.73 -14.27
N MET A 136 -15.12 2.04 -14.52
CA MET A 136 -14.02 2.95 -14.18
C MET A 136 -13.74 2.96 -12.67
N ALA A 137 -14.78 3.01 -11.84
CA ALA A 137 -14.62 2.97 -10.38
C ALA A 137 -14.02 1.65 -9.88
N LEU A 138 -14.35 0.52 -10.53
CA LEU A 138 -13.72 -0.77 -10.25
C LEU A 138 -12.24 -0.77 -10.64
N VAL A 139 -11.88 -0.23 -11.81
CA VAL A 139 -10.47 -0.10 -12.23
C VAL A 139 -9.69 0.81 -11.27
N ASP A 140 -10.27 1.92 -10.82
CA ASP A 140 -9.65 2.80 -9.82
C ASP A 140 -9.39 2.07 -8.50
N ARG A 141 -10.33 1.22 -8.08
CA ARG A 141 -10.16 0.37 -6.89
C ARG A 141 -9.05 -0.66 -7.10
N GLU A 142 -8.99 -1.31 -8.25
CA GLU A 142 -7.95 -2.29 -8.57
C GLU A 142 -6.55 -1.65 -8.61
N MET A 143 -6.42 -0.47 -9.22
CA MET A 143 -5.18 0.31 -9.21
C MET A 143 -4.73 0.61 -7.79
N LYS A 144 -5.66 1.04 -6.92
CA LYS A 144 -5.36 1.28 -5.51
C LYS A 144 -4.87 0.00 -4.82
N ILE A 145 -5.52 -1.14 -5.04
CA ILE A 145 -5.11 -2.43 -4.46
C ILE A 145 -3.70 -2.84 -4.90
N ARG A 146 -3.32 -2.58 -6.17
CA ARG A 146 -1.94 -2.86 -6.63
C ARG A 146 -0.92 -1.95 -5.96
N LYS A 147 -1.20 -0.65 -5.80
CA LYS A 147 -0.34 0.27 -5.03
C LYS A 147 -0.20 -0.16 -3.56
N GLU A 148 -1.29 -0.59 -2.95
CA GLU A 148 -1.30 -1.11 -1.58
C GLU A 148 -0.42 -2.38 -1.44
N ARG A 149 -0.54 -3.33 -2.39
CA ARG A 149 0.25 -4.57 -2.41
C ARG A 149 1.74 -4.29 -2.59
N PHE A 150 2.08 -3.38 -3.50
CA PHE A 150 3.45 -2.88 -3.67
C PHE A 150 3.98 -2.33 -2.35
N GLY A 151 3.22 -1.48 -1.65
CA GLY A 151 3.59 -0.96 -0.32
C GLY A 151 3.94 -2.00 0.72
N CYS A 152 3.14 -3.06 0.82
CA CYS A 152 3.43 -4.16 1.74
C CYS A 152 4.79 -4.82 1.42
N GLN A 153 5.07 -5.08 0.14
CA GLN A 153 6.33 -5.69 -0.29
C GLN A 153 7.52 -4.75 -0.01
N VAL A 154 7.39 -3.48 -0.39
CA VAL A 154 8.46 -2.48 -0.21
C VAL A 154 8.73 -2.19 1.24
N PHE A 155 7.70 -2.09 2.08
CA PHE A 155 7.88 -1.77 3.49
C PHE A 155 8.74 -2.82 4.20
N ASP A 156 8.51 -4.10 3.91
CA ASP A 156 9.29 -5.20 4.49
C ASP A 156 10.75 -5.18 4.02
N MET A 157 11.00 -4.78 2.76
CA MET A 157 12.36 -4.54 2.25
C MET A 157 13.00 -3.31 2.92
N ALA A 158 12.23 -2.24 3.15
CA ALA A 158 12.74 -1.01 3.75
C ALA A 158 12.99 -1.11 5.26
N SER A 159 12.28 -1.99 5.97
CA SER A 159 12.46 -2.23 7.41
C SER A 159 13.63 -3.15 7.71
N THR A 160 13.83 -4.21 6.93
CA THR A 160 14.92 -5.20 7.13
C THR A 160 16.33 -4.64 6.92
N THR A 161 16.47 -3.48 6.28
CA THR A 161 17.76 -2.84 6.03
C THR A 161 18.37 -2.13 7.24
N ASP A 162 17.62 -2.00 8.35
CA ASP A 162 18.10 -1.35 9.58
C ASP A 162 18.78 -2.31 10.58
N ASP A 163 18.56 -3.63 10.48
CA ASP A 163 18.79 -4.57 11.59
C ASP A 163 20.10 -5.36 11.58
N LYS A 164 21.02 -5.12 10.65
CA LYS A 164 22.34 -5.78 10.67
C LYS A 164 23.43 -4.76 10.38
N GLY A 165 24.50 -4.77 11.18
CA GLY A 165 25.72 -3.97 11.02
C GLY A 165 26.51 -4.17 9.71
N LYS A 166 25.85 -4.64 8.66
CA LYS A 166 26.29 -4.50 7.27
C LYS A 166 25.66 -3.20 6.77
N LYS A 167 26.48 -2.24 6.32
CA LYS A 167 26.06 -1.01 5.61
C LYS A 167 24.90 -1.31 4.65
N GLY A 168 23.68 -1.17 5.15
CA GLY A 168 22.46 -1.73 4.60
C GLY A 168 21.81 -0.72 3.67
N LEU A 169 21.20 -1.28 2.63
CA LEU A 169 20.73 -0.71 1.37
C LEU A 169 20.17 0.73 1.35
N ILE A 170 19.64 1.24 2.46
CA ILE A 170 18.98 2.55 2.55
C ILE A 170 19.75 3.49 3.51
N LYS A 171 20.17 3.01 4.69
CA LYS A 171 20.87 3.86 5.68
C LYS A 171 22.32 4.20 5.30
N GLY A 172 23.02 3.30 4.61
CA GLY A 172 24.46 3.43 4.36
C GLY A 172 24.88 4.55 3.41
N THR A 173 23.95 5.04 2.58
CA THR A 173 24.20 6.11 1.60
C THR A 173 23.46 7.40 1.96
N ILE A 174 22.36 7.32 2.72
CA ILE A 174 21.50 8.48 3.02
C ILE A 174 22.06 9.33 4.17
N SER A 175 22.63 8.73 5.22
CA SER A 175 23.10 9.49 6.40
C SER A 175 24.34 10.38 6.14
N LYS A 176 25.13 10.08 5.10
CA LYS A 176 26.29 10.91 4.70
C LYS A 176 25.97 11.88 3.55
N ALA A 177 24.78 11.77 2.97
CA ALA A 177 24.27 12.61 1.88
C ALA A 177 23.20 13.61 2.37
N LEU A 178 23.00 13.78 3.68
CA LEU A 178 21.97 14.65 4.25
C LEU A 178 22.10 16.13 3.85
N THR A 179 23.26 16.57 3.36
CA THR A 179 23.47 17.91 2.80
C THR A 179 23.25 18.00 1.29
N SER A 180 23.07 16.88 0.59
CA SER A 180 22.95 16.80 -0.88
C SER A 180 21.70 16.07 -1.39
N LEU A 181 20.76 15.67 -0.52
CA LEU A 181 19.51 15.06 -0.97
C LEU A 181 18.65 16.08 -1.70
N SER A 182 18.18 15.68 -2.88
CA SER A 182 17.12 16.39 -3.58
C SER A 182 15.87 16.48 -2.70
N ASP A 183 15.04 17.51 -2.90
CA ASP A 183 13.80 17.67 -2.12
C ASP A 183 12.86 16.46 -2.26
N HIS A 184 12.98 15.72 -3.36
CA HIS A 184 12.27 14.49 -3.62
C HIS A 184 12.71 13.32 -2.71
N GLU A 185 14.01 13.11 -2.56
CA GLU A 185 14.53 12.07 -1.66
C GLU A 185 14.19 12.38 -0.20
N LYS A 186 14.12 13.66 0.18
CA LYS A 186 13.64 14.07 1.51
C LYS A 186 12.17 13.72 1.70
N GLU A 187 11.33 13.88 0.68
CA GLU A 187 9.92 13.51 0.72
C GLU A 187 9.73 11.99 0.85
N ILE A 188 10.50 11.22 0.07
CA ILE A 188 10.56 9.75 0.17
C ILE A 188 10.96 9.33 1.59
N GLN A 189 12.05 9.88 2.10
CA GLN A 189 12.57 9.57 3.43
C GLN A 189 11.53 9.89 4.51
N LYS A 190 10.87 11.05 4.40
CA LYS A 190 9.80 11.46 5.33
C LYS A 190 8.65 10.45 5.35
N VAL A 191 8.21 9.97 4.18
CA VAL A 191 7.14 8.97 4.11
C VAL A 191 7.56 7.63 4.71
N VAL A 192 8.79 7.18 4.43
CA VAL A 192 9.36 5.97 5.04
C VAL A 192 9.45 6.10 6.56
N ASP A 193 10.01 7.20 7.07
CA ASP A 193 10.19 7.42 8.50
C ASP A 193 8.86 7.53 9.24
N THR A 194 7.88 8.22 8.64
CA THR A 194 6.53 8.32 9.21
C THR A 194 5.88 6.93 9.26
N ALA A 195 5.98 6.14 8.19
CA ALA A 195 5.42 4.79 8.16
C ALA A 195 6.10 3.87 9.18
N LYS A 196 7.43 3.96 9.33
CA LYS A 196 8.19 3.21 10.34
C LYS A 196 7.77 3.58 11.76
N LYS A 197 7.66 4.87 12.06
CA LYS A 197 7.20 5.36 13.37
C LYS A 197 5.81 4.83 13.70
N ASP A 198 4.87 4.96 12.76
CA ASP A 198 3.49 4.53 12.96
C ASP A 198 3.39 3.00 13.17
N VAL A 199 4.14 2.22 12.40
CA VAL A 199 4.18 0.75 12.55
C VAL A 199 4.81 0.36 13.87
N ALA A 200 5.93 0.98 14.26
CA ALA A 200 6.59 0.72 15.54
C ALA A 200 5.70 1.04 16.75
N GLU A 201 4.89 2.11 16.68
CA GLU A 201 3.93 2.43 17.75
C GLU A 201 2.86 1.34 17.89
N ILE A 202 2.34 0.83 16.78
CA ILE A 202 1.31 -0.23 16.80
C ILE A 202 1.92 -1.57 17.23
N GLU A 203 3.13 -1.90 16.78
CA GLU A 203 3.87 -3.09 17.21
C GLU A 203 4.19 -3.04 18.71
N GLY A 204 4.56 -1.87 19.25
CA GLY A 204 4.74 -1.67 20.68
C GLY A 204 3.47 -1.96 21.49
N LYS A 205 2.30 -1.57 20.97
CA LYS A 205 1.00 -1.91 21.57
C LYS A 205 0.72 -3.42 21.53
N VAL A 206 1.01 -4.08 20.41
CA VAL A 206 0.88 -5.54 20.28
C VAL A 206 1.77 -6.26 21.30
N GLN A 207 3.05 -5.87 21.40
CA GLN A 207 3.98 -6.46 22.36
C GLN A 207 3.55 -6.24 23.81
N SER A 208 3.04 -5.05 24.15
CA SER A 208 2.50 -4.76 25.48
C SER A 208 1.32 -5.67 25.83
N LEU A 209 0.36 -5.83 24.91
CA LEU A 209 -0.79 -6.73 25.09
C LEU A 209 -0.36 -8.20 25.19
N GLN A 210 0.64 -8.63 24.40
CA GLN A 210 1.20 -9.98 24.49
C GLN A 210 1.86 -10.24 25.85
N ARG A 211 2.61 -9.27 26.40
CA ARG A 211 3.18 -9.37 27.76
C ARG A 211 2.09 -9.44 28.83
N GLN A 212 1.02 -8.67 28.69
CA GLN A 212 -0.12 -8.73 29.63
C GLN A 212 -0.83 -10.09 29.59
N ILE A 213 -1.02 -10.68 28.39
CA ILE A 213 -1.53 -12.04 28.26
C ILE A 213 -0.62 -13.05 28.97
N ALA A 214 0.70 -12.94 28.79
CA ALA A 214 1.68 -13.83 29.41
C ALA A 214 1.65 -13.73 30.94
N LEU A 215 1.51 -12.53 31.52
CA LEU A 215 1.36 -12.33 32.96
C LEU A 215 0.07 -12.92 33.54
N LEU A 216 -0.98 -13.03 32.71
CA LEU A 216 -2.26 -13.63 33.10
C LEU A 216 -2.28 -15.15 32.89
N ASP A 217 -1.21 -15.78 32.39
CA ASP A 217 -1.02 -17.23 32.37
C ASP A 217 -0.42 -17.72 33.70
N PRO A 218 -1.24 -18.32 34.60
CA PRO A 218 -0.75 -18.79 35.91
C PRO A 218 0.21 -19.99 35.83
N ASN A 219 0.47 -20.51 34.62
CA ASN A 219 1.37 -21.61 34.33
C ASN A 219 2.61 -21.19 33.51
N SER A 220 2.88 -19.88 33.35
CA SER A 220 4.18 -19.49 32.78
C SER A 220 5.26 -19.70 33.85
N GLU A 221 5.85 -20.88 33.87
CA GLU A 221 7.09 -21.13 34.60
C GLU A 221 8.10 -20.02 34.23
N PRO A 222 8.84 -19.46 35.20
CA PRO A 222 9.99 -18.64 34.87
C PRO A 222 10.94 -19.54 34.08
N SER A 223 11.17 -19.23 32.80
CA SER A 223 12.14 -19.95 31.98
C SER A 223 13.45 -20.01 32.75
N GLU A 224 13.82 -21.20 33.22
CA GLU A 224 15.08 -21.46 33.87
C GLU A 224 16.19 -20.96 32.95
N THR A 225 16.94 -20.00 33.46
CA THR A 225 18.25 -19.65 32.95
C THR A 225 19.10 -20.93 32.97
N GLU A 226 19.33 -21.55 31.81
CA GLU A 226 20.38 -22.56 31.68
C GLU A 226 21.74 -21.88 31.95
N PRO A 227 22.48 -22.25 33.00
CA PRO A 227 23.87 -21.87 33.11
C PRO A 227 24.68 -22.68 32.10
N LEU A 228 25.35 -21.99 31.19
CA LEU A 228 26.40 -22.55 30.32
C LEU A 228 27.42 -23.29 31.19
N ALA A 229 27.33 -24.63 31.20
CA ALA A 229 28.35 -25.49 31.75
C ALA A 229 29.63 -25.31 30.93
N THR A 230 30.66 -24.84 31.63
CA THR A 230 32.06 -24.94 31.25
C THR A 230 32.40 -26.38 30.90
N ASN A 231 32.82 -26.64 29.66
CA ASN A 231 33.45 -27.91 29.30
C ASN A 231 34.94 -27.65 29.04
N ASN A 232 35.75 -27.99 30.04
CA ASN A 232 37.17 -28.26 29.90
C ASN A 232 37.33 -29.71 29.42
N ASN A 233 37.92 -29.90 28.24
CA ASN A 233 38.93 -30.92 27.97
C ASN A 233 39.54 -30.70 26.58
#